data_AF-A0A0K2S1T5-F1
#
_entry.id   AF-A0A0K2S1T5-F1
#
_cell.length_a   1.000
_cell.length_b   1.000
_cell.length_c   1.000
_cell.angle_alpha   90.00
_cell.angle_beta   90.00
_cell.angle_gamma   90.00
#
_symmetry.space_group_name_H-M   'P 1'
#
loop_
_entity.id
_entity.type
_entity.pdbx_description
1 polymer ?
#
loop_
_entity_poly.entity_id
_entity_poly.type
_entity_poly.pdbx_seq_one_letter_code
_entity_poly.pdbx_strand_id
1 'polypeptide(L)'
;MAENWVRICAESDLEENWGEVALVDGYQYAIYKTKHGIFASDHLDPHSQALVLARGIVGEKNGNPTITSPLYKEVYDLTTGECLSDPSYSIKVYPVEVRDGDVYLKTA
;
A
#
# COMPACT_ATOMS: atom_id res chain seq x y z
N MET A 1 12.56 -14.83 13.79
CA MET A 1 11.29 -15.44 13.34
C MET A 1 11.34 -15.44 11.83
N ALA A 2 10.97 -16.55 11.17
CA ALA A 2 11.15 -16.67 9.72
C ALA A 2 10.38 -15.55 9.01
N GLU A 3 11.05 -14.87 8.09
CA GLU A 3 10.50 -13.79 7.28
C GLU A 3 9.45 -14.38 6.34
N ASN A 4 8.18 -14.37 6.77
CA ASN A 4 7.10 -15.03 6.05
C ASN A 4 6.63 -14.15 4.89
N TRP A 5 7.12 -14.49 3.70
CA TRP A 5 6.52 -14.07 2.44
C TRP A 5 5.22 -14.85 2.25
N VAL A 6 4.10 -14.14 2.16
CA VAL A 6 2.77 -14.72 1.94
C VAL A 6 2.32 -14.36 0.54
N ARG A 7 1.94 -15.37 -0.25
CA ARG A 7 1.31 -15.14 -1.56
C ARG A 7 -0.07 -14.52 -1.36
N ILE A 8 -0.34 -13.37 -1.97
CA ILE A 8 -1.61 -12.63 -1.79
C ILE A 8 -2.56 -12.73 -2.99
N CYS A 9 -2.05 -12.66 -4.22
CA CYS A 9 -2.83 -12.77 -5.46
C CYS A 9 -1.93 -13.01 -6.68
N ALA A 10 -2.52 -13.21 -7.86
CA ALA A 10 -1.78 -13.09 -9.11
C ALA A 10 -1.58 -11.60 -9.45
N GLU A 11 -0.48 -11.26 -10.13
CA GLU A 11 -0.22 -9.89 -10.60
C GLU A 11 -1.29 -9.40 -11.59
N SER A 12 -1.90 -10.33 -12.33
CA SER A 12 -2.99 -10.05 -13.26
C SER A 12 -4.30 -9.67 -12.59
N ASP A 13 -4.45 -9.95 -11.30
CA ASP A 13 -5.64 -9.57 -10.53
C ASP A 13 -5.59 -8.09 -10.10
N LEU A 14 -4.43 -7.45 -10.22
CA LEU A 14 -4.22 -6.06 -9.84
C LEU A 14 -4.31 -5.14 -11.07
N GLU A 15 -5.25 -4.19 -11.00
CA GLU A 15 -5.41 -3.11 -11.98
C GLU A 15 -4.48 -1.93 -11.65
N GLU A 16 -3.93 -1.28 -12.67
CA GLU A 16 -3.01 -0.16 -12.44
C GLU A 16 -3.74 1.05 -11.83
N ASN A 17 -3.12 1.68 -10.84
CA ASN A 17 -3.62 2.84 -10.10
C ASN A 17 -4.94 2.59 -9.35
N TRP A 18 -5.28 1.32 -9.14
CA TRP A 18 -6.41 0.87 -8.33
C TRP A 18 -5.90 0.12 -7.10
N GLY A 19 -6.33 0.55 -5.91
CA GLY A 19 -5.91 -0.08 -4.66
C GLY A 19 -6.77 -1.29 -4.32
N GLU A 20 -6.16 -2.40 -3.93
CA GLU A 20 -6.83 -3.60 -3.43
C GLU A 20 -6.45 -3.88 -1.97
N VAL A 21 -7.16 -4.80 -1.31
CA VAL A 21 -6.88 -5.16 0.09
C VAL A 21 -6.55 -6.64 0.20
N ALA A 22 -5.35 -6.94 0.72
CA ALA A 22 -4.99 -8.29 1.15
C ALA A 22 -5.31 -8.46 2.64
N LEU A 23 -6.07 -9.51 2.99
CA LEU A 23 -6.33 -9.91 4.37
C LEU A 23 -5.42 -11.10 4.72
N VAL A 24 -4.43 -10.87 5.58
CA VAL A 24 -3.49 -11.92 6.02
C VAL A 24 -3.48 -11.94 7.55
N ASP A 25 -3.77 -13.10 8.13
CA ASP A 25 -3.83 -13.31 9.59
C ASP A 25 -4.67 -12.27 10.35
N GLY A 26 -5.75 -11.79 9.71
CA GLY A 26 -6.67 -10.78 10.28
C GLY A 26 -6.21 -9.33 10.12
N TYR A 27 -5.03 -9.09 9.55
CA TYR A 27 -4.53 -7.75 9.22
C TYR A 27 -4.83 -7.37 7.76
N GLN A 28 -5.24 -6.12 7.54
CA GLN A 28 -5.57 -5.59 6.22
C GLN A 28 -4.43 -4.72 5.67
N TYR A 29 -3.88 -5.16 4.54
CA TYR A 29 -2.82 -4.47 3.82
C TYR A 29 -3.40 -3.88 2.53
N ALA A 30 -3.19 -2.59 2.32
CA ALA A 30 -3.54 -1.96 1.06
C ALA A 30 -2.44 -2.22 0.04
N ILE A 31 -2.82 -2.68 -1.15
CA ILE A 31 -1.93 -3.07 -2.23
C ILE A 31 -2.19 -2.15 -3.42
N TYR A 32 -1.13 -1.63 -4.02
CA TYR A 32 -1.22 -0.67 -5.12
C TYR A 32 -0.33 -1.13 -6.26
N LYS A 33 -0.91 -1.38 -7.43
CA LYS A 33 -0.13 -1.50 -8.67
C LYS A 33 0.03 -0.12 -9.28
N THR A 34 1.26 0.28 -9.53
CA THR A 34 1.59 1.58 -10.13
C THR A 34 2.55 1.36 -11.29
N LYS A 35 2.78 2.38 -12.11
CA LYS A 35 3.85 2.34 -13.13
C LYS A 35 5.26 2.13 -12.56
N HIS A 36 5.46 2.36 -11.26
CA HIS A 36 6.74 2.18 -10.56
C HIS A 36 6.90 0.80 -9.92
N GLY A 37 5.89 -0.06 -10.03
CA GLY A 37 5.83 -1.37 -9.40
C GLY A 37 4.65 -1.51 -8.43
N ILE A 38 4.65 -2.61 -7.68
CA ILE A 38 3.62 -2.92 -6.70
C ILE A 38 4.11 -2.54 -5.30
N PHE A 39 3.27 -1.81 -4.57
CA PHE A 39 3.55 -1.33 -3.22
C PHE A 39 2.49 -1.82 -2.26
N ALA A 40 2.86 -1.95 -0.99
CA ALA A 40 1.93 -2.32 0.07
C ALA A 40 2.09 -1.40 1.28
N SER A 41 0.98 -1.06 1.92
CA SER A 41 0.94 -0.30 3.17
C SER A 41 -0.12 -0.81 4.14
N ASP A 42 -0.19 -0.20 5.32
CA ASP A 42 -1.37 -0.32 6.17
C ASP A 42 -2.62 0.08 5.37
N HIS A 43 -3.74 -0.61 5.59
CA HIS A 43 -5.03 -0.16 5.05
C HIS A 43 -5.71 0.90 5.94
N LEU A 44 -5.32 0.95 7.22
CA LEU A 44 -5.76 1.93 8.19
C LEU A 44 -5.14 3.30 7.89
N ASP A 45 -5.99 4.32 7.73
CA ASP A 45 -5.55 5.70 7.67
C ASP A 45 -5.28 6.21 9.10
N PRO A 46 -4.06 6.68 9.42
CA PRO A 46 -3.67 7.08 10.76
C PRO A 46 -4.38 8.37 11.23
N HIS A 47 -4.90 9.20 10.34
CA HIS A 47 -5.65 10.38 10.75
C HIS A 47 -7.10 10.02 11.07
N SER A 48 -7.80 9.40 10.12
CA SER A 48 -9.23 9.09 10.27
C SER A 48 -9.51 7.86 11.13
N GLN A 49 -8.50 7.01 11.39
CA GLN A 49 -8.63 5.71 12.05
C GLN A 49 -9.60 4.77 11.33
N ALA A 50 -9.82 4.99 10.02
CA ALA A 50 -10.68 4.18 9.18
C ALA A 50 -9.85 3.31 8.21
N LEU A 51 -10.35 2.11 7.92
CA LEU A 51 -9.77 1.19 6.93
C LEU A 51 -10.18 1.65 5.52
N VAL A 52 -9.41 2.59 4.95
CA VAL A 52 -9.80 3.28 3.70
C VAL A 52 -8.66 3.52 2.71
N LEU A 53 -7.39 3.29 3.05
CA LEU A 53 -6.28 3.74 2.19
C LEU A 53 -6.24 3.08 0.80
N ALA A 54 -6.74 1.85 0.65
CA ALA A 54 -6.84 1.20 -0.66
C ALA A 54 -7.93 1.80 -1.55
N ARG A 55 -8.77 2.71 -1.02
CA ARG A 55 -9.77 3.47 -1.77
C ARG A 55 -9.26 4.86 -2.15
N GLY A 56 -8.03 5.18 -1.80
CA GLY A 56 -7.39 6.45 -2.13
C GLY A 56 -7.06 6.57 -3.61
N ILE A 57 -6.65 7.78 -4.01
CA ILE A 57 -6.19 8.03 -5.37
C ILE A 57 -4.68 7.80 -5.41
N VAL A 58 -4.24 6.81 -6.18
CA VAL A 58 -2.82 6.59 -6.47
C VAL A 58 -2.33 7.75 -7.33
N GLY A 59 -1.16 8.28 -6.99
CA GLY A 59 -0.55 9.40 -7.69
C GLY A 59 0.97 9.31 -7.72
N GLU A 60 1.59 10.42 -8.07
CA GLU A 60 3.03 10.58 -8.05
C GLU A 60 3.39 11.99 -7.57
N LYS A 61 4.48 12.09 -6.81
CA LYS A 61 5.11 13.37 -6.48
C LYS A 61 6.62 13.25 -6.62
N ASN A 62 7.21 14.11 -7.46
CA ASN A 62 8.66 14.11 -7.74
C ASN A 62 9.23 12.74 -8.18
N GLY A 63 8.43 11.95 -8.91
CA GLY A 63 8.83 10.60 -9.33
C GLY A 63 8.54 9.49 -8.32
N ASN A 64 8.12 9.80 -7.09
CA ASN A 64 7.75 8.79 -6.11
C ASN A 64 6.25 8.45 -6.18
N PRO A 65 5.88 7.16 -6.11
CA PRO A 65 4.48 6.74 -6.03
C PRO A 65 3.85 7.19 -4.72
N THR A 66 2.62 7.68 -4.79
CA THR A 66 1.87 8.16 -3.62
C THR A 66 0.47 7.59 -3.56
N ILE A 67 -0.13 7.63 -2.36
CA ILE A 67 -1.55 7.40 -2.14
C ILE A 67 -2.15 8.60 -1.42
N THR A 68 -3.24 9.14 -1.95
CA THR A 68 -3.99 10.21 -1.30
C THR A 68 -5.15 9.63 -0.50
N SER A 69 -5.23 9.87 0.82
CA SER A 69 -6.32 9.39 1.67
C SER A 69 -7.68 9.85 1.13
N PRO A 70 -8.70 8.96 1.07
CA PRO A 70 -10.05 9.32 0.63
C PRO A 70 -10.73 10.37 1.49
N LEU A 71 -10.39 10.45 2.77
CA LEU A 71 -11.18 11.24 3.73
C LEU A 71 -10.63 12.66 3.87
N TYR A 72 -9.37 12.80 4.29
CA TYR A 72 -8.77 14.11 4.59
C TYR A 72 -7.67 14.55 3.62
N LYS A 73 -7.40 13.75 2.57
CA LYS A 73 -6.50 14.07 1.44
C LYS A 73 -5.03 14.21 1.82
N GLU A 74 -4.61 13.65 2.94
CA GLU A 74 -3.19 13.42 3.22
C GLU A 74 -2.58 12.60 2.09
N VAL A 75 -1.39 12.98 1.67
CA VAL A 75 -0.65 12.29 0.61
C VAL A 75 0.48 11.54 1.26
N TYR A 76 0.50 10.22 1.12
CA TYR A 76 1.55 9.37 1.67
C TYR A 76 2.46 8.87 0.55
N ASP A 77 3.77 8.89 0.78
CA ASP A 77 4.76 8.26 -0.10
C ASP A 77 4.72 6.74 0.10
N LEU A 78 4.50 5.98 -0.97
CA LEU A 78 4.37 4.51 -0.90
C LEU A 78 5.72 3.79 -0.76
N THR A 79 6.84 4.50 -0.89
CA THR A 79 8.19 3.95 -0.72
C THR A 79 8.69 4.10 0.72
N THR A 80 8.38 5.23 1.36
CA THR A 80 8.85 5.53 2.72
C THR A 80 7.76 5.43 3.79
N GLY A 81 6.50 5.61 3.41
CA GLY A 81 5.36 5.71 4.32
C GLY A 81 5.14 7.09 4.93
N GLU A 82 6.00 8.07 4.62
CA GLU A 82 5.89 9.42 5.15
C GLU A 82 4.66 10.16 4.58
N CYS A 83 3.96 10.90 5.44
CA CYS A 83 2.94 11.84 4.98
C CYS A 83 3.60 13.12 4.47
N LEU A 84 3.42 13.39 3.18
CA LEU A 84 3.95 14.55 2.46
C LEU A 84 3.12 15.82 2.68
N SER A 85 1.98 15.71 3.36
CA SER A 85 1.05 16.81 3.64
C SER A 85 1.12 17.26 5.11
N ASP A 86 1.28 16.33 6.04
CA ASP A 86 1.37 16.58 7.49
C ASP A 86 2.33 15.57 8.14
N PRO A 87 3.53 16.00 8.59
CA PRO A 87 4.55 15.12 9.14
C PRO A 87 4.18 14.49 10.49
N SER A 88 3.02 14.83 11.06
CA SER A 88 2.47 14.17 12.26
C SER A 88 1.95 12.76 11.96
N TYR A 89 1.74 12.42 10.68
CA TYR A 89 1.23 11.12 10.25
C TYR A 89 2.25 10.35 9.40
N SER A 90 2.14 9.04 9.47
CA SER A 90 2.88 8.10 8.62
C SER A 90 2.11 6.79 8.55
N ILE A 91 2.30 6.06 7.46
CA ILE A 91 1.78 4.70 7.29
C ILE A 91 2.95 3.74 7.26
N LYS A 92 2.77 2.50 7.73
CA LYS A 92 3.79 1.48 7.52
C LYS A 92 3.70 0.99 6.08
N VAL A 93 4.86 0.81 5.46
CA VAL A 93 5.02 0.18 4.15
C VAL A 93 5.64 -1.21 4.31
N TYR A 94 5.29 -2.11 3.40
CA TYR A 94 5.68 -3.51 3.48
C TYR A 94 6.38 -3.94 2.19
N PRO A 95 7.45 -4.74 2.27
CA PRO A 95 8.08 -5.29 1.08
C PRO A 95 7.12 -6.17 0.28
N VAL A 96 7.11 -5.96 -1.03
CA VAL A 96 6.36 -6.76 -2.00
C VAL A 96 7.34 -7.32 -3.03
N GLU A 97 7.14 -8.56 -3.44
CA GLU A 97 7.92 -9.22 -4.48
C GLU A 97 7.00 -9.91 -5.46
N VAL A 98 7.32 -9.84 -6.75
CA VAL A 98 6.63 -10.62 -7.80
C VAL A 98 7.50 -11.80 -8.20
N ARG A 99 6.95 -13.01 -8.12
CA ARG A 99 7.63 -14.26 -8.50
C ARG A 99 6.73 -15.01 -9.46
N ASP A 100 7.18 -15.23 -10.69
CA ASP A 100 6.46 -16.00 -11.71
C ASP A 100 4.99 -15.55 -11.94
N GLY A 101 4.73 -14.24 -11.84
CA GLY A 101 3.39 -13.65 -12.00
C GLY A 101 2.51 -13.67 -10.74
N ASP A 102 3.04 -14.11 -9.60
CA ASP A 102 2.38 -14.07 -8.30
C ASP A 102 2.97 -12.97 -7.40
N VAL A 103 2.11 -12.29 -6.65
CA VAL A 103 2.49 -11.24 -5.71
C VAL A 103 2.65 -11.81 -4.32
N TYR A 104 3.80 -11.56 -3.71
CA TYR A 104 4.15 -11.95 -2.35
C TYR A 104 4.32 -10.72 -1.48
N LEU A 105 3.68 -10.73 -0.32
CA LEU A 105 3.80 -9.70 0.71
C LEU A 105 4.66 -10.24 1.85
N LYS A 106 5.64 -9.44 2.30
CA LYS A 106 6.34 -9.73 3.55
C LYS A 106 5.57 -9.13 4.72
N THR A 107 4.93 -9.99 5.50
CA THR A 107 4.23 -9.55 6.72
C THR A 107 5.24 -9.16 7.81
N ALA A 108 4.80 -8.34 8.75
CA ALA A 108 5.62 -7.90 9.87
C ALA A 108 5.64 -8.88 11.05
#